data_AF-A0A149PBD2-F1
#
_entry.id   AF-A0A149PBD2-F1
#
_cell.length_a   1.000
_cell.length_b   1.000
_cell.length_c   1.000
_cell.angle_alpha   90.00
_cell.angle_beta   90.00
_cell.angle_gamma   90.00
#
_symmetry.space_group_name_H-M   'P 1'
#
loop_
_entity.id
_entity.type
_entity.pdbx_description
1 polymer ?
#
loop_
_entity_poly.entity_id
_entity_poly.type
_entity_poly.pdbx_seq_one_letter_code
_entity_poly.pdbx_strand_id
1 'polypeptide(L)'
;MEGAAFIAATRQLVAAAEILAKAGPPDWRSDSSELLAFFRRHERTCLGLDAVETSDDDLFARTSHAALTMAGRNEFAASHALLKQARSLLTAT
;
A
#
# COMPACT_ATOMS: atom_id res chain seq x y z
N MET A 1 10.22 11.04 -1.86
CA MET A 1 9.52 10.94 -3.18
C MET A 1 8.78 12.23 -3.48
N GLU A 2 8.55 12.59 -4.74
CA GLU A 2 7.63 13.68 -5.11
C GLU A 2 6.19 13.36 -4.67
N GLY A 3 5.46 14.34 -4.10
CA GLY A 3 4.14 14.10 -3.52
C GLY A 3 3.11 13.46 -4.46
N ALA A 4 3.12 13.83 -5.75
CA ALA A 4 2.22 13.24 -6.74
C ALA A 4 2.50 11.75 -6.99
N ALA A 5 3.79 11.37 -7.08
CA ALA A 5 4.20 9.98 -7.23
C ALA A 5 3.86 9.15 -5.98
N PHE A 6 4.03 9.75 -4.79
CA PHE A 6 3.68 9.11 -3.52
C PHE A 6 2.18 8.84 -3.41
N ILE A 7 1.33 9.82 -3.78
CA ILE A 7 -0.13 9.65 -3.79
C ILE A 7 -0.53 8.54 -4.77
N ALA A 8 0.09 8.50 -5.97
CA ALA A 8 -0.19 7.45 -6.94
C ALA A 8 0.17 6.05 -6.41
N ALA A 9 1.36 5.90 -5.80
CA ALA A 9 1.78 4.65 -5.18
C ALA A 9 0.86 4.25 -4.01
N THR A 10 0.51 5.19 -3.14
CA THR A 10 -0.39 4.94 -2.01
C THR A 10 -1.78 4.50 -2.46
N ARG A 11 -2.31 5.08 -3.55
CA ARG A 11 -3.58 4.64 -4.15
C ARG A 11 -3.54 3.20 -4.66
N GLN A 12 -2.42 2.78 -5.24
CA GLN A 12 -2.23 1.39 -5.65
C GLN A 12 -2.28 0.44 -4.44
N LEU A 13 -1.64 0.82 -3.32
CA LEU A 13 -1.68 0.06 -2.07
C LEU A 13 -3.09 0.01 -1.47
N VAL A 14 -3.83 1.12 -1.48
CA VAL A 14 -5.23 1.17 -1.04
C VAL A 14 -6.09 0.22 -1.87
N ALA A 15 -5.96 0.25 -3.19
CA ALA A 15 -6.71 -0.64 -4.09
C ALA A 15 -6.35 -2.11 -3.86
N ALA A 16 -5.07 -2.43 -3.72
CA ALA A 16 -4.60 -3.78 -3.43
C ALA A 16 -5.14 -4.32 -2.09
N ALA A 17 -5.05 -3.51 -1.03
CA ALA A 17 -5.58 -3.86 0.29
C ALA A 17 -7.11 -4.01 0.29
N GLU A 18 -7.82 -3.19 -0.47
CA GLU A 18 -9.28 -3.30 -0.62
C GLU A 18 -9.71 -4.57 -1.34
N ILE A 19 -9.01 -4.96 -2.42
CA ILE A 19 -9.23 -6.23 -3.10
C ILE A 19 -9.01 -7.40 -2.12
N LEU A 20 -7.90 -7.37 -1.38
CA LEU A 20 -7.54 -8.42 -0.43
C LEU A 20 -8.53 -8.51 0.75
N ALA A 21 -9.01 -7.38 1.27
CA ALA A 21 -10.01 -7.33 2.33
C ALA A 21 -11.37 -7.90 1.90
N LYS A 22 -11.75 -7.75 0.62
CA LYS A 22 -13.04 -8.24 0.08
C LYS A 22 -12.97 -9.68 -0.43
N ALA A 23 -11.94 -10.00 -1.19
CA ALA A 23 -11.83 -11.25 -1.95
C ALA A 23 -10.78 -12.21 -1.39
N GLY A 24 -9.89 -11.76 -0.51
CA GLY A 24 -8.82 -12.58 0.05
C GLY A 24 -9.31 -13.66 1.01
N PRO A 25 -8.40 -14.59 1.39
CA PRO A 25 -8.67 -15.63 2.39
C PRO A 25 -9.12 -15.04 3.74
N PRO A 26 -10.00 -15.72 4.48
CA PRO A 26 -10.55 -15.21 5.75
C PRO A 26 -9.47 -14.74 6.74
N ASP A 27 -8.38 -15.51 6.82
CA ASP A 27 -7.26 -15.27 7.74
C ASP A 27 -6.53 -13.95 7.48
N TRP A 28 -6.59 -13.43 6.25
CA TRP A 28 -5.92 -12.19 5.87
C TRP A 28 -6.85 -10.99 5.77
N ARG A 29 -8.17 -11.18 5.80
CA ARG A 29 -9.14 -10.07 5.65
C ARG A 29 -9.02 -9.04 6.76
N SER A 30 -8.85 -9.48 8.01
CA SER A 30 -8.68 -8.57 9.15
C SER A 30 -7.40 -7.75 9.03
N ASP A 31 -6.27 -8.39 8.75
CA ASP A 31 -4.97 -7.73 8.57
C ASP A 31 -4.99 -6.79 7.34
N SER A 32 -5.62 -7.21 6.25
CA SER A 32 -5.80 -6.37 5.04
C SER A 32 -6.68 -5.14 5.30
N SER A 33 -7.66 -5.26 6.19
CA SER A 33 -8.51 -4.14 6.59
C SER A 33 -7.73 -3.12 7.43
N GLU A 34 -6.82 -3.59 8.31
CA GLU A 34 -5.90 -2.70 9.05
C GLU A 34 -4.95 -1.98 8.09
N LEU A 35 -4.35 -2.71 7.14
CA LEU A 35 -3.47 -2.14 6.11
C LEU A 35 -4.22 -1.12 5.24
N LEU A 36 -5.47 -1.39 4.85
CA LEU A 36 -6.32 -0.45 4.12
C LEU A 36 -6.54 0.85 4.91
N ALA A 37 -6.88 0.75 6.19
CA ALA A 37 -7.07 1.92 7.05
C ALA A 37 -5.77 2.72 7.21
N PHE A 38 -4.64 2.03 7.33
CA PHE A 38 -3.31 2.63 7.42
C PHE A 38 -2.93 3.43 6.17
N PHE A 39 -3.08 2.84 4.98
CA PHE A 39 -2.75 3.52 3.72
C PHE A 39 -3.71 4.66 3.38
N ARG A 40 -5.01 4.53 3.70
CA ARG A 40 -5.97 5.66 3.55
C ARG A 40 -5.62 6.84 4.45
N ARG A 41 -5.09 6.59 5.65
CA ARG A 41 -4.59 7.66 6.53
C ARG A 41 -3.41 8.38 5.87
N HIS A 42 -2.44 7.65 5.33
CA HIS A 42 -1.29 8.23 4.64
C HIS A 42 -1.67 9.00 3.37
N GLU A 43 -2.61 8.47 2.58
CA GLU A 43 -3.16 9.19 1.41
C GLU A 43 -3.74 10.54 1.85
N ARG A 44 -4.53 10.57 2.93
CA ARG A 44 -5.15 11.80 3.42
C ARG A 44 -4.16 12.78 4.04
N THR A 45 -3.20 12.31 4.82
CA THR A 45 -2.16 13.16 5.44
C THR A 45 -1.24 13.77 4.39
N CYS A 46 -0.94 13.05 3.31
CA CYS A 46 -0.04 13.51 2.26
C CYS A 46 -0.66 14.54 1.31
N LEU A 47 -2.00 14.66 1.25
CA LEU A 47 -2.69 15.63 0.37
C LEU A 47 -2.38 17.10 0.71
N GLY A 48 -1.59 17.39 1.74
CA GLY A 48 -1.11 18.73 2.09
C GLY A 48 0.39 18.83 2.38
N LEU A 49 1.20 17.81 2.06
CA LEU A 49 2.65 17.80 2.30
C LEU A 49 3.41 17.73 0.97
N ASP A 50 4.40 18.61 0.77
CA ASP A 50 5.22 18.66 -0.46
C ASP A 50 6.13 17.44 -0.63
N ALA A 51 6.52 16.79 0.47
CA ALA A 51 7.36 15.60 0.45
C ALA A 51 7.00 14.63 1.57
N VAL A 52 6.96 13.33 1.24
CA VAL A 52 6.90 12.24 2.21
C VAL A 52 8.21 11.47 2.16
N GLU A 53 8.75 11.20 3.35
CA GLU A 53 9.97 10.41 3.53
C GLU A 53 9.63 8.92 3.55
N THR A 54 9.97 8.24 2.47
CA THR A 54 10.07 6.79 2.46
C THR A 54 11.54 6.39 2.62
N SER A 55 11.79 5.20 3.17
CA SER A 55 13.15 4.69 3.33
C SER A 55 13.82 4.37 1.99
N ASP A 56 13.03 4.09 0.94
CA ASP A 56 13.50 3.90 -0.44
C ASP A 56 12.32 4.17 -1.41
N ASP A 57 12.41 5.28 -2.13
CA ASP A 57 11.32 5.75 -3.00
C ASP A 57 11.08 4.82 -4.20
N ASP A 58 12.14 4.34 -4.87
CA ASP A 58 12.01 3.49 -6.05
C ASP A 58 11.45 2.11 -5.64
N LEU A 59 11.94 1.57 -4.53
CA LEU A 59 11.42 0.32 -3.97
C LEU A 59 9.96 0.46 -3.54
N PHE A 60 9.57 1.57 -2.90
CA PHE A 60 8.18 1.81 -2.50
C PHE A 60 7.24 1.87 -3.71
N ALA A 61 7.62 2.58 -4.77
CA ALA A 61 6.82 2.66 -6.00
C ALA A 61 6.65 1.30 -6.67
N ARG A 62 7.74 0.53 -6.81
CA ARG A 62 7.70 -0.83 -7.41
C ARG A 62 6.88 -1.79 -6.59
N THR A 63 7.02 -1.74 -5.27
CA THR A 63 6.25 -2.58 -4.33
C THR A 63 4.76 -2.27 -4.43
N SER A 64 4.40 -0.98 -4.52
CA SER A 64 3.02 -0.53 -4.67
C SER A 64 2.37 -1.03 -5.95
N HIS A 65 3.09 -0.91 -7.07
CA HIS A 65 2.63 -1.42 -8.35
C HIS A 65 2.46 -2.95 -8.32
N ALA A 66 3.48 -3.67 -7.83
CA ALA A 66 3.46 -5.13 -7.74
C ALA A 66 2.34 -5.65 -6.83
N ALA A 67 2.08 -4.99 -5.70
CA ALA A 67 1.02 -5.38 -4.76
C ALA A 67 -0.35 -5.37 -5.45
N LEU A 68 -0.63 -4.33 -6.24
CA LEU A 68 -1.87 -4.20 -7.01
C LEU A 68 -1.95 -5.23 -8.13
N THR A 69 -0.86 -5.44 -8.88
CA THR A 69 -0.83 -6.46 -9.94
C THR A 69 -1.10 -7.86 -9.38
N MET A 70 -0.50 -8.21 -8.24
CA MET A 70 -0.73 -9.51 -7.59
C MET A 70 -2.16 -9.63 -7.07
N ALA A 71 -2.70 -8.58 -6.44
CA ALA A 71 -4.10 -8.57 -5.98
C ALA A 71 -5.07 -8.80 -7.14
N GLY A 72 -4.87 -8.11 -8.27
CA GLY A 72 -5.71 -8.25 -9.47
C GLY A 72 -5.61 -9.62 -10.15
N ARG A 73 -4.53 -10.37 -9.90
CA ARG A 73 -4.34 -11.75 -10.37
C ARG A 73 -4.85 -12.80 -9.37
N ASN A 74 -5.45 -12.39 -8.26
CA ASN A 74 -5.81 -13.24 -7.12
C ASN A 74 -4.61 -13.91 -6.42
N GLU A 75 -3.39 -13.40 -6.64
CA GLU A 75 -2.16 -13.83 -5.96
C GLU A 75 -2.09 -13.18 -4.57
N PHE A 76 -3.07 -13.52 -3.73
CA PHE A 76 -3.35 -12.83 -2.47
C PHE A 76 -2.19 -12.89 -1.46
N ALA A 77 -1.47 -14.01 -1.39
CA ALA A 77 -0.34 -14.17 -0.49
C ALA A 77 0.81 -13.20 -0.85
N ALA A 78 1.12 -13.11 -2.15
CA ALA A 78 2.15 -12.22 -2.66
C ALA A 78 1.74 -10.75 -2.48
N SER A 79 0.49 -10.42 -2.81
CA SER A 79 -0.05 -9.07 -2.59
C SER A 79 0.04 -8.66 -1.11
N HIS A 80 -0.35 -9.56 -0.21
CA HIS A 80 -0.29 -9.33 1.24
C HIS A 80 1.12 -9.06 1.75
N ALA A 81 2.10 -9.88 1.31
CA ALA A 81 3.50 -9.68 1.66
C ALA A 81 4.04 -8.33 1.17
N LEU A 82 3.68 -7.93 -0.05
CA LEU A 82 4.07 -6.64 -0.64
C LEU A 82 3.42 -5.46 0.10
N LEU A 83 2.16 -5.59 0.54
CA LEU A 83 1.51 -4.56 1.38
C LEU A 83 2.26 -4.38 2.71
N LYS A 84 2.70 -5.47 3.35
CA LYS A 84 3.51 -5.40 4.57
C LYS A 84 4.88 -4.78 4.33
N GLN A 85 5.51 -5.12 3.21
CA GLN A 85 6.78 -4.50 2.81
C GLN A 85 6.61 -3.00 2.59
N ALA A 86 5.58 -2.58 1.83
CA ALA A 86 5.29 -1.17 1.60
C ALA A 86 5.04 -0.40 2.90
N ARG A 87 4.33 -1.01 3.86
CA ARG A 87 4.16 -0.44 5.21
C ARG A 87 5.50 -0.25 5.93
N SER A 88 6.43 -1.20 5.82
CA SER A 88 7.76 -1.11 6.44
C SER A 88 8.68 -0.06 5.82
N LEU A 89 8.41 0.35 4.56
CA LEU A 89 9.18 1.39 3.87
C LEU A 89 8.72 2.80 4.21
N LEU A 90 7.54 2.94 4.84
CA LEU A 90 7.06 4.21 5.35
C LEU A 90 7.75 4.48 6.68
N THR A 91 8.50 5.56 6.75
CA THR A 91 9.16 5.99 7.97
C THR A 91 8.08 6.41 8.97
N ALA A 92 8.15 5.91 10.21
CA ALA A 92 7.27 6.37 11.27
C ALA A 92 7.61 7.84 11.59
N THR A 93 6.87 8.77 11.00
CA THR A 93 6.86 10.19 11.41
C THR A 93 6.17 10.34 12.75
#